data_AF-W2TYA7-F1
#
_entry.id   AF-W2TYA7-F1
#
_cell.length_a   1.000
_cell.length_b   1.000
_cell.length_c   1.000
_cell.angle_alpha   90.00
_cell.angle_beta   90.00
_cell.angle_gamma   90.00
#
_symmetry.space_group_name_H-M   'P 1'
#
loop_
_entity.id
_entity.type
_entity.pdbx_description
1 polymer ?
#
loop_
_entity_poly.entity_id
_entity_poly.type
_entity_poly.pdbx_seq_one_letter_code
_entity_poly.pdbx_strand_id
1 'polypeptide(L)'
;MLKPPYNCSDCTTIDPSVSQAGELADALLLYAITLNKSIAAGVLNPTGSELVQFAKGSFEGFSGTVIINENSTRDPVFLVYGLDSSDQQIVLMKVMEQLNNNSVGVVRIVEYLISASLER
;
A
#
# COMPACT_ATOMS: atom_id res chain seq x y z
N MET A 1 -13.69 19.59 6.50
CA MET A 1 -12.62 19.56 7.54
C MET A 1 -12.22 20.99 7.93
N LEU A 2 -13.16 21.82 8.41
CA LEU A 2 -13.00 23.28 8.57
C LEU A 2 -12.28 23.72 9.85
N LYS A 3 -11.82 22.79 10.68
CA LYS A 3 -11.12 23.10 11.92
C LYS A 3 -9.62 22.79 11.76
N PRO A 4 -8.73 23.48 12.49
CA PRO A 4 -7.33 23.09 12.59
C PRO A 4 -7.18 21.60 12.93
N PRO A 5 -6.13 20.93 12.44
CA PRO A 5 -4.97 21.49 11.72
C PRO A 5 -5.17 21.65 10.21
N TYR A 6 -6.23 21.07 9.63
CA TYR A 6 -6.38 21.00 8.17
C TYR A 6 -7.05 22.24 7.56
N ASN A 7 -7.95 22.89 8.30
CA ASN A 7 -8.67 24.11 7.88
C ASN A 7 -9.12 24.11 6.41
N CYS A 8 -9.62 22.97 5.94
CA CYS A 8 -9.92 22.75 4.54
C CYS A 8 -11.41 22.99 4.27
N SER A 9 -11.68 23.94 3.38
CA SER A 9 -13.00 24.41 3.00
C SER A 9 -13.71 23.57 1.95
N ASP A 10 -12.97 22.84 1.12
CA ASP A 10 -13.45 22.04 -0.02
C ASP A 10 -13.16 20.54 0.13
N CYS A 11 -12.65 20.09 1.27
CA CYS A 11 -12.44 18.67 1.59
C CYS A 11 -13.74 17.92 1.94
N THR A 12 -14.84 18.17 1.23
CA THR A 12 -16.12 17.46 1.40
C THR A 12 -16.32 16.34 0.40
N THR A 13 -15.51 16.30 -0.66
CA THR A 13 -15.59 15.33 -1.77
C THR A 13 -14.38 14.39 -1.82
N ILE A 14 -13.67 14.21 -0.70
CA ILE A 14 -12.59 13.22 -0.64
C ILE A 14 -13.22 11.85 -0.79
N ASP A 15 -13.05 11.27 -1.96
CA ASP A 15 -13.38 9.87 -2.21
C ASP A 15 -12.29 9.00 -1.55
N PRO A 16 -12.63 8.26 -0.48
CA PRO A 16 -11.68 7.41 0.22
C PRO A 16 -11.08 6.32 -0.67
N SER A 17 -11.75 5.98 -1.78
CA SER A 17 -11.32 4.89 -2.66
C SER A 17 -10.17 5.24 -3.60
N VAL A 18 -9.94 6.53 -3.83
CA VAL A 18 -8.79 7.06 -4.61
C VAL A 18 -7.82 7.85 -3.74
N SER A 19 -8.15 8.05 -2.47
CA SER A 19 -7.31 8.77 -1.52
C SER A 19 -6.06 7.94 -1.16
N GLN A 20 -4.88 8.56 -1.27
CA GLN A 20 -3.62 7.95 -0.85
C GLN A 20 -3.22 8.35 0.60
N ALA A 21 -4.19 8.86 1.38
CA ALA A 21 -3.91 9.37 2.72
C ALA A 21 -3.47 8.24 3.67
N GLY A 22 -4.02 7.03 3.51
CA GLY A 22 -3.62 5.86 4.30
C GLY A 22 -2.18 5.44 4.00
N GLU A 23 -1.81 5.40 2.73
CA GLU A 23 -0.47 5.05 2.26
C GLU A 23 0.58 6.07 2.71
N LEU A 24 0.23 7.37 2.69
CA LEU A 24 1.10 8.41 3.21
C LEU A 24 1.29 8.30 4.73
N ALA A 25 0.22 8.03 5.47
CA ALA A 25 0.29 7.79 6.92
C ALA A 25 1.17 6.56 7.23
N ASP A 26 1.06 5.50 6.43
CA ASP A 26 1.89 4.29 6.54
C ASP A 26 3.36 4.56 6.25
N ALA A 27 3.68 5.42 5.29
CA ALA A 27 5.06 5.81 5.01
C ALA A 27 5.69 6.54 6.21
N LEU A 28 4.94 7.42 6.88
CA LEU A 28 5.41 8.10 8.09
C LEU A 28 5.55 7.13 9.27
N LEU A 29 4.62 6.20 9.43
CA LEU A 29 4.69 5.17 10.46
C LEU A 29 5.89 4.25 10.22
N LEU A 30 6.13 3.83 8.97
CA LEU A 30 7.31 3.06 8.58
C LEU A 30 8.59 3.80 8.96
N TYR A 31 8.71 5.10 8.65
CA TYR A 31 9.87 5.90 9.04
C TYR A 31 10.11 5.90 10.56
N ALA A 32 9.06 6.03 11.37
CA ALA A 32 9.20 5.97 12.82
C ALA A 32 9.64 4.57 13.31
N ILE A 33 9.08 3.51 12.72
CA ILE A 33 9.45 2.12 13.01
C ILE A 33 10.92 1.86 12.66
N THR A 34 11.37 2.29 11.47
CA THR A 34 12.74 2.07 11.02
C THR A 34 13.75 2.85 11.85
N LEU A 35 13.43 4.09 12.20
CA LEU A 35 14.26 4.89 13.08
C LEU A 35 14.41 4.23 14.46
N ASN A 36 13.31 3.76 15.05
CA ASN A 36 13.37 3.05 16.33
C ASN A 36 14.22 1.77 16.25
N LYS A 37 14.07 0.98 15.18
CA LYS A 37 14.91 -0.20 14.92
C LYS A 37 16.38 0.16 14.78
N SER A 38 16.71 1.26 14.09
CA SER A 38 18.09 1.70 13.90
C SER A 38 18.75 2.10 15.23
N ILE A 39 18.01 2.82 16.09
CA ILE A 39 18.47 3.21 17.43
C ILE A 39 18.71 1.97 18.29
N ALA A 40 17.77 1.01 18.27
CA ALA A 40 17.92 -0.26 18.99
C ALA A 40 19.14 -1.08 18.51
N ALA A 41 19.54 -0.93 17.25
CA ALA A 41 20.73 -1.54 16.66
C ALA A 41 22.03 -0.73 16.88
N GLY A 42 21.98 0.40 17.59
CA GLY A 42 23.14 1.25 17.88
C GLY A 42 23.48 2.29 16.82
N VAL A 43 22.65 2.42 15.77
CA VAL A 43 22.80 3.45 14.73
C VAL A 43 21.92 4.65 15.10
N LEU A 44 22.48 5.60 15.87
CA LEU A 44 21.70 6.70 16.45
C LEU A 44 21.29 7.79 15.45
N ASN A 45 22.10 8.01 14.42
CA ASN A 45 21.87 9.05 13.40
C ASN A 45 22.04 8.46 11.99
N PRO A 46 21.16 7.52 11.58
CA PRO A 46 21.27 6.88 10.27
C PRO A 46 21.08 7.89 9.14
N THR A 47 21.88 7.76 8.09
CA THR A 47 21.57 8.33 6.78
C THR A 47 20.35 7.65 6.17
N GLY A 48 19.73 8.28 5.17
CA GLY A 48 18.59 7.68 4.46
C GLY A 48 18.89 6.27 3.94
N SER A 49 20.07 6.06 3.36
CA SER A 49 20.51 4.75 2.84
C SER A 49 20.71 3.71 3.95
N GLU A 50 21.19 4.12 5.12
CA GLU A 50 21.31 3.22 6.28
C GLU A 50 19.95 2.88 6.90
N LEU A 51 18.97 3.77 6.81
CA LEU A 51 17.63 3.55 7.35
C LEU A 51 16.87 2.44 6.59
N VAL A 52 17.13 2.35 5.28
CA VAL A 52 16.46 1.40 4.36
C VAL A 52 16.62 -0.06 4.79
N GLN A 53 17.76 -0.43 5.40
CA GLN A 53 17.99 -1.80 5.85
C GLN A 53 17.05 -2.21 7.00
N PHE A 54 16.55 -1.25 7.79
CA PHE A 54 15.63 -1.48 8.90
C PHE A 54 14.15 -1.49 8.47
N ALA A 55 13.87 -1.10 7.21
CA ALA A 55 12.52 -1.00 6.65
C ALA A 55 11.88 -2.36 6.36
N LYS A 56 12.69 -3.38 6.11
CA LYS A 56 12.22 -4.72 5.72
C LYS A 56 11.33 -5.36 6.80
N GLY A 57 10.37 -6.13 6.34
CA GLY A 57 9.40 -6.85 7.16
C GLY A 57 7.98 -6.31 7.02
N SER A 58 7.13 -6.62 7.99
CA SER A 58 5.71 -6.28 7.95
C SER A 58 5.26 -5.49 9.18
N PHE A 59 4.25 -4.63 9.00
CA PHE A 59 3.56 -3.94 10.09
C PHE A 59 2.10 -3.68 9.72
N GLU A 60 1.26 -3.46 10.74
CA GLU A 60 -0.11 -3.02 10.54
C GLU A 60 -0.17 -1.50 10.46
N GLY A 61 -0.65 -1.01 9.32
CA GLY A 61 -0.83 0.41 9.02
C GLY A 61 -2.30 0.80 8.83
N PHE A 62 -2.51 2.05 8.44
CA PHE A 62 -3.80 2.63 8.09
C PHE A 62 -4.38 2.05 6.79
N SER A 63 -3.55 1.58 5.86
CA SER A 63 -4.00 0.84 4.67
C SER A 63 -4.06 -0.69 4.88
N GLY A 64 -3.96 -1.15 6.13
CA GLY A 64 -3.89 -2.55 6.54
C GLY A 64 -2.45 -3.07 6.63
N THR A 65 -2.26 -4.38 6.47
CA THR A 65 -0.93 -4.99 6.51
C THR A 65 -0.03 -4.44 5.41
N VAL A 66 1.07 -3.80 5.81
CA VAL A 66 2.13 -3.30 4.93
C VAL A 66 3.30 -4.27 5.00
N ILE A 67 3.81 -4.67 3.84
CA ILE A 67 4.98 -5.54 3.72
C ILE A 67 6.02 -4.79 2.89
N ILE A 68 7.20 -4.60 3.46
CA ILE A 68 8.38 -4.08 2.77
C ILE A 68 9.30 -5.26 2.47
N ASN A 69 9.46 -5.54 1.18
CA ASN A 69 10.17 -6.70 0.69
C ASN A 69 11.70 -6.53 0.74
N GLU A 70 12.40 -7.58 0.32
CA GLU A 70 13.86 -7.62 0.33
C GLU A 70 14.53 -6.59 -0.60
N ASN A 71 13.79 -6.08 -1.58
CA ASN A 71 14.21 -4.99 -2.45
C ASN A 71 13.91 -3.60 -1.85
N SER A 72 13.49 -3.55 -0.59
CA SER A 72 13.13 -2.31 0.12
C SER A 72 12.00 -1.52 -0.55
N THR A 73 11.09 -2.25 -1.20
CA THR A 73 9.87 -1.71 -1.79
C THR A 73 8.66 -2.32 -1.11
N ARG A 74 7.53 -1.61 -1.13
CA ARG A 74 6.28 -2.15 -0.63
C ARG A 74 5.76 -3.20 -1.60
N ASP A 75 5.39 -4.38 -1.09
CA ASP A 75 4.64 -5.35 -1.89
C ASP A 75 3.27 -4.75 -2.25
N PRO A 76 2.93 -4.67 -3.55
CA PRO A 76 1.74 -3.97 -4.00
C PRO A 76 0.48 -4.76 -3.62
N VAL A 77 -0.56 -4.00 -3.33
CA VAL A 77 -1.92 -4.48 -3.16
C VAL A 77 -2.76 -3.86 -4.27
N PHE A 78 -3.31 -4.69 -5.14
CA PHE A 78 -4.21 -4.23 -6.19
C PHE A 78 -5.66 -4.49 -5.76
N LEU A 79 -6.51 -3.49 -5.94
CA LEU A 79 -7.95 -3.57 -5.68
C LEU A 79 -8.69 -3.54 -7.02
N VAL A 80 -9.54 -4.53 -7.24
CA VAL A 80 -10.47 -4.55 -8.36
C VAL A 80 -11.80 -4.03 -7.86
N TYR A 81 -12.23 -2.90 -8.42
CA TYR A 81 -13.50 -2.26 -8.09
C TYR A 81 -14.58 -2.66 -9.10
N GLY A 82 -15.83 -2.67 -8.63
CA GLY A 82 -17.02 -2.81 -9.45
C GLY A 82 -18.16 -1.96 -8.89
N LEU A 83 -19.32 -2.03 -9.54
CA LEU A 83 -20.54 -1.40 -9.07
C LEU A 83 -21.52 -2.48 -8.59
N ASP A 84 -22.20 -2.22 -7.48
CA ASP A 84 -23.33 -3.05 -7.04
C ASP A 84 -24.61 -2.72 -7.81
N SER A 85 -25.73 -3.37 -7.45
CA SER A 85 -27.02 -3.15 -8.12
C SER A 85 -27.62 -1.74 -7.94
N SER A 86 -27.01 -0.90 -7.09
CA SER A 86 -27.42 0.47 -6.81
C SER A 86 -26.40 1.49 -7.33
N ASP A 87 -25.53 1.07 -8.26
CA ASP A 87 -24.42 1.85 -8.82
C ASP A 87 -23.43 2.36 -7.75
N GLN A 88 -23.34 1.70 -6.59
CA GLN A 88 -22.35 2.02 -5.58
C GLN A 88 -21.07 1.23 -5.80
N GLN A 89 -19.92 1.91 -5.66
CA GLN A 89 -18.63 1.27 -5.78
C GLN A 89 -18.40 0.24 -4.67
N ILE A 90 -17.99 -0.97 -5.06
CA ILE A 90 -17.62 -2.05 -4.15
C ILE A 90 -16.25 -2.63 -4.53
N VAL A 91 -15.52 -3.16 -3.54
CA VAL A 91 -14.30 -3.94 -3.78
C VAL A 91 -14.71 -5.37 -4.14
N LEU A 92 -14.45 -5.78 -5.37
CA LEU A 92 -14.74 -7.14 -5.85
C LEU A 92 -13.62 -8.12 -5.48
N MET A 93 -12.38 -7.66 -5.55
CA MET A 93 -11.21 -8.49 -5.34
C MET A 93 -10.04 -7.68 -4.80
N LYS A 94 -9.28 -8.30 -3.89
CA LYS A 94 -7.98 -7.81 -3.41
C LYS A 94 -6.91 -8.79 -3.87
N VAL A 95 -6.01 -8.34 -4.74
CA VAL A 95 -4.87 -9.11 -5.23
C VAL A 95 -3.64 -8.66 -4.48
N MET A 96 -3.02 -9.59 -3.76
CA MET A 96 -1.78 -9.36 -3.02
C MET A 96 -0.71 -10.27 -3.60
N GLU A 97 0.43 -9.69 -3.97
CA GLU A 97 1.57 -10.45 -4.48
C GLU A 97 2.81 -10.13 -3.66
N GLN A 98 3.49 -11.17 -3.19
CA GLN A 98 4.81 -11.00 -2.60
C GLN A 98 5.83 -10.93 -3.73
N LEU A 99 6.41 -9.76 -3.96
CA LEU A 99 7.42 -9.56 -4.99
C LEU A 99 8.78 -10.04 -4.48
N ASN A 100 8.90 -11.33 -4.23
CA ASN A 100 10.19 -12.00 -4.30
C ASN A 100 10.43 -12.34 -5.79
N ASN A 101 11.66 -12.34 -6.28
CA ASN A 101 12.02 -12.48 -7.71
C ASN A 101 11.43 -13.71 -8.48
N ASN A 102 10.55 -14.52 -7.87
CA ASN A 102 9.90 -15.69 -8.45
C ASN A 102 8.41 -15.48 -8.80
N SER A 103 7.85 -14.28 -8.63
CA SER A 103 6.45 -13.97 -8.97
C SER A 103 6.20 -13.84 -10.48
N VAL A 104 6.23 -14.98 -11.18
CA VAL A 104 5.72 -15.15 -12.56
C VAL A 104 4.20 -15.44 -12.54
N GLY A 105 3.56 -15.37 -11.37
CA GLY A 105 2.20 -15.87 -11.14
C GLY A 105 1.10 -14.97 -11.67
N VAL A 106 1.18 -13.66 -11.46
CA VAL A 106 0.07 -12.74 -11.78
C VAL A 106 -0.06 -12.45 -13.28
N VAL A 107 1.04 -12.37 -14.03
CA VAL A 107 1.00 -12.14 -15.49
C VAL A 107 0.16 -13.21 -16.20
N ARG A 108 0.34 -14.48 -15.80
CA ARG A 108 -0.39 -15.63 -16.41
C ARG A 108 -1.88 -15.64 -16.10
N ILE A 109 -2.29 -15.18 -14.91
CA ILE A 109 -3.71 -15.17 -14.52
C ILE A 109 -4.46 -14.08 -15.30
N VAL A 110 -3.85 -12.90 -15.47
CA VAL A 110 -4.46 -11.82 -16.25
C VAL A 110 -4.58 -12.19 -17.73
N GLU A 111 -3.54 -12.80 -18.32
CA GLU A 111 -3.58 -13.31 -19.69
C GLU A 111 -4.68 -14.36 -19.89
N TYR A 112 -4.81 -15.31 -18.95
CA TYR A 112 -5.85 -16.34 -19.00
C TYR A 112 -7.26 -15.73 -18.91
N LEU A 113 -7.49 -14.80 -17.98
CA LEU A 113 -8.80 -14.16 -17.81
C LEU A 113 -9.19 -13.29 -19.01
N ILE A 114 -8.23 -12.62 -19.65
CA ILE A 114 -8.47 -11.86 -20.88
C ILE A 114 -8.83 -12.81 -22.03
N SER A 115 -8.10 -13.92 -22.20
CA SER A 115 -8.40 -14.90 -23.25
C SER A 115 -9.76 -15.57 -23.08
N ALA A 116 -10.15 -15.94 -21.86
CA ALA A 116 -11.46 -16.55 -21.57
C ALA A 116 -12.65 -15.58 -21.71
N SER A 117 -12.41 -14.26 -21.72
CA SER A 117 -13.43 -13.25 -21.96
C SER A 117 -13.64 -12.95 -23.45
N LEU A 118 -12.70 -13.31 -24.32
CA LEU A 118 -12.76 -13.07 -25.77
C LEU A 118 -13.36 -14.25 -26.54
N GLU A 119 -13.53 -15.41 -25.90
CA GLU A 119 -14.16 -16.61 -26.48
C GLU A 119 -15.67 -16.73 -26.17
N ARG A 120 -16.32 -15.65 -25.71
CA ARG A 120 -17.77 -15.57 -25.50
C ARG A 120 -18.45 -14.60 -26.46
#